data_AF-A0A1F8H8U8-F1
#
_entry.id   AF-A0A1F8H8U8-F1
#
_cell.length_a   1.000
_cell.length_b   1.000
_cell.length_c   1.000
_cell.angle_alpha   90.00
_cell.angle_beta   90.00
_cell.angle_gamma   90.00
#
_symmetry.space_group_name_H-M   'P 1'
#
loop_
_entity.id
_entity.type
_entity.pdbx_description
1 polymer ?
#
loop_
_entity_poly.entity_id
_entity_poly.type
_entity_poly.pdbx_seq_one_letter_code
_entity_poly.pdbx_strand_id
1 'polypeptide(L)'
;MNKLLEKQIIQMKEIEQELRLNAKPGKDPANYLIYAVDIGHNQMIWRIIEQYGYPTKKMIGEKGMKAFWLLIQHQDYDLELQKQCLKNCDFDVESKQLLTDRVLINSGEKQIYGTQHMRLPDGKIVVAPVKKRK
;
A
#
# COMPACT_ATOMS: atom_id res chain seq x y z
N MET A 1 -8.38 20.94 -7.38
CA MET A 1 -8.41 19.47 -7.43
C MET A 1 -8.14 19.02 -8.86
N ASN A 2 -7.11 18.21 -9.07
CA ASN A 2 -6.68 17.69 -10.36
C ASN A 2 -7.48 16.42 -10.70
N LYS A 3 -8.52 16.57 -11.52
CA LYS A 3 -9.42 15.46 -11.90
C LYS A 3 -8.77 14.41 -12.80
N LEU A 4 -7.79 14.81 -13.61
CA LEU A 4 -7.06 13.88 -14.47
C LEU A 4 -6.17 12.95 -13.63
N LEU A 5 -5.45 13.52 -12.66
CA LEU A 5 -4.62 12.75 -11.74
C LEU A 5 -5.45 11.83 -10.84
N GLU A 6 -6.59 12.32 -10.31
CA GLU A 6 -7.53 11.47 -9.56
C GLU A 6 -7.98 10.27 -10.40
N LYS A 7 -8.39 10.49 -11.65
CA LYS A 7 -8.83 9.44 -12.55
C LYS A 7 -7.72 8.43 -12.84
N GLN A 8 -6.50 8.91 -13.10
CA GLN A 8 -5.33 8.05 -13.33
C GLN A 8 -5.05 7.13 -12.14
N ILE A 9 -5.01 7.68 -10.92
CA ILE A 9 -4.76 6.90 -9.69
C ILE A 9 -5.86 5.87 -9.46
N ILE A 10 -7.12 6.24 -9.69
CA ILE A 10 -8.24 5.30 -9.56
C ILE A 10 -8.11 4.15 -10.56
N GLN A 11 -7.75 4.44 -11.81
CA GLN A 11 -7.56 3.42 -12.85
C GLN A 11 -6.42 2.47 -12.52
N MET A 12 -5.28 2.97 -12.04
CA MET A 12 -4.17 2.13 -11.57
C MET A 12 -4.65 1.17 -10.47
N LYS A 13 -5.36 1.69 -9.47
CA LYS A 13 -5.92 0.87 -8.38
C LYS A 13 -6.90 -0.18 -8.90
N GLU A 14 -7.74 0.15 -9.88
CA GLU A 14 -8.72 -0.78 -10.46
C GLU A 14 -8.06 -1.94 -11.20
N ILE A 15 -7.06 -1.66 -12.04
CA ILE A 15 -6.26 -2.67 -12.74
C ILE A 15 -5.65 -3.64 -11.72
N GLU A 16 -5.04 -3.10 -10.68
CA GLU A 16 -4.36 -3.89 -9.66
C GLU A 16 -5.33 -4.78 -8.84
N GLN A 17 -6.49 -4.22 -8.47
CA GLN A 17 -7.51 -4.92 -7.69
C GLN A 17 -8.20 -6.01 -8.51
N GLU A 18 -8.48 -5.77 -9.78
CA GLU A 18 -9.05 -6.79 -10.67
C GLU A 18 -8.13 -8.00 -10.78
N LEU A 19 -6.82 -7.79 -10.93
CA LEU A 19 -5.84 -8.88 -10.96
C LEU A 19 -5.82 -9.68 -9.65
N ARG A 20 -5.84 -8.98 -8.50
CA ARG A 20 -5.86 -9.62 -7.17
C ARG A 20 -7.14 -10.41 -6.90
N LEU A 21 -8.29 -9.92 -7.33
CA LEU A 21 -9.58 -10.61 -7.17
C LEU A 21 -9.67 -11.88 -8.01
N ASN A 22 -9.00 -11.91 -9.17
CA ASN A 22 -8.99 -13.05 -10.07
C ASN A 22 -7.88 -14.07 -9.75
N ALA A 23 -6.89 -13.71 -8.94
CA ALA A 23 -5.82 -14.61 -8.52
C ALA A 23 -6.32 -15.65 -7.51
N LYS A 24 -5.99 -16.93 -7.75
CA LYS A 24 -6.28 -18.00 -6.80
C LYS A 24 -5.20 -18.04 -5.71
N PRO A 25 -5.56 -18.42 -4.47
CA PRO A 25 -4.58 -18.65 -3.41
C PRO A 25 -3.53 -19.69 -3.82
N GLY A 26 -2.27 -19.49 -3.41
CA GLY A 26 -1.20 -20.47 -3.60
C GLY A 26 -0.25 -20.11 -4.75
N LYS A 27 0.21 -21.10 -5.51
CA LYS A 27 1.18 -20.91 -6.61
C LYS A 27 0.49 -20.59 -7.94
N ASP A 28 -0.48 -19.68 -7.93
CA ASP A 28 -1.13 -19.21 -9.15
C ASP A 28 -0.14 -18.36 -9.97
N PRO A 29 0.08 -18.64 -11.26
CA PRO A 29 0.84 -17.76 -12.15
C PRO A 29 0.40 -16.29 -12.12
N ALA A 30 -0.88 -16.01 -11.83
CA ALA A 30 -1.41 -14.67 -11.66
C ALA A 30 -0.68 -13.86 -10.57
N ASN A 31 -0.08 -14.52 -9.58
CA ASN A 31 0.72 -13.83 -8.55
C ASN A 31 1.98 -13.17 -9.12
N TYR A 32 2.57 -13.71 -10.19
CA TYR A 32 3.69 -13.05 -10.88
C TYR A 32 3.22 -11.81 -11.64
N LEU A 33 2.02 -11.83 -12.21
CA LEU A 33 1.43 -10.66 -12.89
C LEU A 33 1.12 -9.54 -11.91
N ILE A 34 0.60 -9.88 -10.72
CA ILE A 34 0.41 -8.93 -9.62
C ILE A 34 1.73 -8.22 -9.30
N TYR A 35 2.81 -8.97 -9.09
CA TYR A 35 4.12 -8.39 -8.78
C TYR A 35 4.66 -7.51 -9.91
N ALA A 36 4.48 -7.92 -11.18
CA ALA A 36 4.88 -7.12 -12.33
C ALA A 36 4.10 -5.80 -12.42
N VAL A 37 2.80 -5.82 -12.13
CA VAL A 37 1.96 -4.61 -12.08
C VAL A 37 2.37 -3.71 -10.93
N ASP A 38 2.65 -4.26 -9.75
CA ASP A 38 3.10 -3.47 -8.61
C ASP A 38 4.41 -2.73 -8.94
N ILE A 39 5.37 -3.39 -9.61
CA ILE A 39 6.61 -2.76 -10.10
C ILE A 39 6.31 -1.60 -11.07
N GLY A 40 5.40 -1.83 -12.02
CA GLY A 40 4.99 -0.79 -12.96
C GLY A 40 4.34 0.41 -12.26
N HIS A 41 3.46 0.13 -11.29
CA HIS A 41 2.80 1.16 -10.49
C HIS A 41 3.77 1.94 -9.62
N ASN A 42 4.75 1.29 -9.00
CA ASN A 42 5.78 1.97 -8.23
C ASN A 42 6.49 3.06 -9.04
N GLN A 43 6.92 2.74 -10.26
CA GLN A 43 7.58 3.72 -11.14
C GLN A 43 6.64 4.89 -11.48
N MET A 44 5.36 4.60 -11.72
CA MET A 44 4.36 5.64 -11.98
C MET A 44 4.10 6.50 -10.74
N ILE A 45 4.08 5.91 -9.54
CA ILE A 45 3.88 6.61 -8.27
C ILE A 45 5.04 7.59 -8.02
N TRP A 46 6.29 7.16 -8.21
CA TRP A 46 7.44 8.05 -8.10
C TRP A 46 7.35 9.23 -9.08
N ARG A 47 6.98 8.98 -10.35
CA ARG A 47 6.74 10.06 -11.32
C ARG A 47 5.63 11.02 -10.90
N ILE A 48 4.54 10.49 -10.32
CA ILE A 48 3.46 11.32 -9.76
C ILE A 48 4.00 12.22 -8.65
N ILE A 49 4.80 11.67 -7.73
CA ILE A 49 5.39 12.42 -6.61
C ILE A 49 6.38 13.47 -7.13
N GLU A 50 7.22 13.14 -8.11
CA GLU A 50 8.15 14.09 -8.74
C GLU A 50 7.43 15.25 -9.43
N GLN A 51 6.33 14.95 -10.15
CA GLN A 51 5.61 15.95 -10.94
C GLN A 51 4.66 16.82 -10.12
N TYR A 52 3.97 16.24 -9.12
CA TYR A 52 2.88 16.90 -8.41
C TYR A 52 3.16 17.09 -6.91
N GLY A 53 4.24 16.51 -6.39
CA GLY A 53 4.47 16.33 -4.95
C GLY A 53 3.63 15.19 -4.37
N TYR A 54 3.78 14.96 -3.06
CA TYR A 54 2.98 13.95 -2.36
C TYR A 54 1.48 14.27 -2.42
N PRO A 55 0.63 13.32 -2.86
CA PRO A 55 -0.79 13.58 -2.99
C PRO A 55 -1.48 13.99 -1.68
N THR A 56 -2.45 14.89 -1.80
CA THR A 56 -3.31 15.36 -0.70
C THR A 56 -4.78 15.29 -1.10
N LYS A 57 -5.70 15.32 -0.11
CA LYS A 57 -7.15 15.33 -0.41
C LYS A 57 -7.56 16.53 -1.25
N LYS A 58 -6.93 17.70 -1.07
CA LYS A 58 -7.17 18.90 -1.90
C LYS A 58 -6.76 18.68 -3.36
N MET A 59 -5.73 17.86 -3.58
CA MET A 59 -5.20 17.55 -4.91
C MET A 59 -6.09 16.57 -5.65
N ILE A 60 -6.43 15.42 -5.05
CA ILE A 60 -7.07 14.29 -5.75
C ILE A 60 -8.40 13.82 -5.15
N GLY A 61 -8.94 14.54 -4.16
CA GLY A 61 -10.17 14.15 -3.47
C GLY A 61 -10.01 12.93 -2.56
N GLU A 62 -11.05 12.62 -1.80
CA GLU A 62 -11.03 11.48 -0.86
C GLU A 62 -10.95 10.13 -1.57
N LYS A 63 -11.67 9.98 -2.69
CA LYS A 63 -11.65 8.76 -3.50
C LYS A 63 -10.25 8.51 -4.07
N GLY A 64 -9.62 9.55 -4.63
CA GLY A 64 -8.25 9.49 -5.09
C GLY A 64 -7.28 9.13 -3.97
N MET A 65 -7.42 9.72 -2.78
CA MET A 65 -6.53 9.41 -1.64
C MET A 65 -6.67 7.96 -1.16
N LYS A 66 -7.88 7.42 -1.09
CA LYS A 66 -8.10 5.99 -0.77
C LYS A 66 -7.47 5.07 -1.81
N ALA A 67 -7.63 5.41 -3.09
CA ALA A 67 -7.00 4.66 -4.18
C ALA A 67 -5.47 4.75 -4.12
N PHE A 68 -4.92 5.94 -3.85
CA PHE A 68 -3.48 6.14 -3.71
C PHE A 68 -2.91 5.34 -2.53
N TRP A 69 -3.59 5.32 -1.39
CA TRP A 69 -3.17 4.50 -0.25
C TRP A 69 -3.17 3.00 -0.55
N LEU A 70 -4.16 2.50 -1.29
CA LEU A 70 -4.17 1.09 -1.74
C LEU A 70 -2.95 0.76 -2.59
N LEU A 71 -2.58 1.62 -3.53
CA LEU A 71 -1.38 1.43 -4.34
C LEU A 71 -0.12 1.40 -3.47
N ILE A 72 0.02 2.34 -2.51
CA ILE A 72 1.20 2.46 -1.64
C ILE A 72 1.37 1.24 -0.72
N GLN A 73 0.30 0.73 -0.13
CA GLN A 73 0.42 -0.39 0.82
C GLN A 73 0.93 -1.68 0.15
N HIS A 74 0.72 -1.82 -1.17
CA HIS A 74 1.19 -2.97 -1.93
C HIS A 74 2.63 -2.83 -2.43
N GLN A 75 3.27 -1.68 -2.22
CA GLN A 75 4.69 -1.49 -2.53
C GLN A 75 5.60 -2.06 -1.43
N ASP A 76 5.40 -3.32 -1.03
CA ASP A 76 6.13 -3.96 0.08
C ASP A 76 7.64 -4.03 -0.16
N TYR A 77 8.08 -4.06 -1.42
CA TYR A 77 9.49 -4.08 -1.79
C TYR A 77 10.16 -2.69 -1.70
N ASP A 78 9.38 -1.61 -1.68
CA ASP A 78 9.86 -0.22 -1.65
C ASP A 78 9.47 0.43 -0.31
N LEU A 79 10.19 0.00 0.72
CA LEU A 79 9.98 0.47 2.09
C LEU A 79 10.20 1.99 2.22
N GLU A 80 11.06 2.58 1.40
CA GLU A 80 11.36 4.00 1.44
C GLU A 80 10.18 4.81 0.89
N LEU A 81 9.58 4.41 -0.23
CA LEU A 81 8.34 5.00 -0.72
C LEU A 81 7.23 4.94 0.33
N GLN A 82 7.02 3.80 0.98
CA GLN A 82 6.01 3.65 2.03
C GLN A 82 6.25 4.62 3.20
N LYS A 83 7.49 4.73 3.69
CA LYS A 83 7.87 5.67 4.75
C LYS A 83 7.63 7.12 4.35
N GLN A 84 8.02 7.51 3.14
CA GLN A 84 7.85 8.87 2.66
C GLN A 84 6.37 9.23 2.47
N CYS A 85 5.57 8.33 1.89
CA CYS A 85 4.14 8.55 1.75
C CYS A 85 3.43 8.59 3.11
N LEU A 86 3.80 7.73 4.07
CA LEU A 86 3.26 7.78 5.42
C LEU A 86 3.48 9.15 6.09
N LYS A 87 4.66 9.75 5.88
CA LYS A 87 5.02 11.06 6.43
C LYS A 87 4.32 12.22 5.72
N ASN A 88 4.27 12.19 4.40
CA ASN A 88 3.96 13.38 3.60
C ASN A 88 2.57 13.37 2.96
N CYS A 89 1.90 12.22 2.83
CA CYS A 89 0.57 12.14 2.21
C CYS A 89 -0.55 12.39 3.23
N ASP A 90 -1.68 12.92 2.73
CA ASP A 90 -2.87 13.20 3.53
C ASP A 90 -3.78 11.97 3.71
N PHE A 91 -3.18 10.86 4.13
CA PHE A 91 -3.94 9.65 4.46
C PHE A 91 -4.79 9.87 5.72
N ASP A 92 -5.97 9.26 5.75
CA ASP A 92 -6.79 9.20 6.95
C ASP A 92 -6.13 8.39 8.08
N VAL A 93 -6.67 8.51 9.29
CA VAL A 93 -6.06 7.93 10.50
C VAL A 93 -5.93 6.40 10.39
N GLU A 94 -6.95 5.71 9.88
CA GLU A 94 -6.95 4.25 9.75
C GLU A 94 -5.91 3.79 8.73
N SER A 95 -5.90 4.42 7.55
CA SER A 95 -4.90 4.20 6.51
C SER A 95 -3.47 4.39 7.02
N LYS A 96 -3.24 5.41 7.85
CA LYS A 96 -1.92 5.66 8.50
C LYS A 96 -1.56 4.56 9.48
N GLN A 97 -2.48 4.09 10.31
CA GLN A 97 -2.22 3.02 11.29
C GLN A 97 -1.85 1.71 10.59
N LEU A 98 -2.61 1.33 9.57
CA LEU A 98 -2.36 0.14 8.75
C LEU A 98 -0.99 0.18 8.07
N LEU A 99 -0.66 1.32 7.44
CA LEU A 99 0.63 1.49 6.76
C LEU A 99 1.80 1.58 7.75
N THR A 100 1.59 2.18 8.93
CA THR A 100 2.60 2.22 10.01
C THR A 100 2.99 0.82 10.43
N ASP A 101 2.01 -0.02 10.76
CA ASP A 101 2.29 -1.39 11.17
C ASP A 101 2.96 -2.20 10.05
N ARG A 102 2.55 -2.00 8.80
CA ARG A 102 3.18 -2.62 7.62
C ARG A 102 4.65 -2.23 7.49
N VAL A 103 4.97 -0.93 7.57
CA VAL A 103 6.34 -0.42 7.54
C VAL A 103 7.18 -0.99 8.70
N LEU A 104 6.61 -1.08 9.91
CA LEU A 104 7.30 -1.66 11.07
C LEU A 104 7.62 -3.15 10.86
N ILE A 105 6.64 -3.95 10.46
CA ILE A 105 6.88 -5.38 10.20
C ILE A 105 7.91 -5.58 9.08
N ASN A 106 7.78 -4.86 7.96
CA ASN A 106 8.70 -4.98 6.83
C ASN A 106 10.11 -4.42 7.15
N SER A 107 10.27 -3.63 8.21
CA SER A 107 11.58 -3.19 8.73
C SER A 107 12.15 -4.10 9.83
N GLY A 108 11.48 -5.20 10.16
CA GLY A 108 11.89 -6.12 11.22
C GLY A 108 11.55 -5.65 12.64
N GLU A 109 10.74 -4.59 12.76
CA GLU A 109 10.26 -4.06 14.03
C GLU A 109 8.92 -4.68 14.44
N LYS A 110 8.51 -4.43 15.69
CA LYS A 110 7.20 -4.84 16.20
C LYS A 110 6.15 -3.78 15.85
N GLN A 111 4.99 -4.23 15.38
CA GLN A 111 3.87 -3.36 15.07
C GLN A 111 3.23 -2.74 16.32
N ILE A 112 2.45 -1.67 16.17
CA ILE A 112 1.86 -0.90 17.28
C ILE A 112 0.35 -1.16 17.39
N TYR A 113 -0.36 -1.23 16.26
CA TYR A 113 -1.82 -1.32 16.23
C TYR A 113 -2.33 -2.76 16.07
N GLY A 114 -1.47 -3.70 15.68
CA GLY A 114 -1.81 -5.11 15.57
C GLY A 114 -2.52 -5.46 14.27
N THR A 115 -2.38 -4.66 13.21
CA THR A 115 -3.13 -4.85 11.97
C THR A 115 -2.52 -5.87 11.02
N GLN A 116 -1.22 -6.14 11.12
CA GLN A 116 -0.48 -7.05 10.26
C GLN A 116 -0.46 -8.47 10.83
N HIS A 117 -0.46 -9.43 9.92
CA HIS A 117 -0.48 -10.85 10.23
C HIS A 117 0.71 -11.54 9.56
N MET A 118 1.17 -12.64 10.15
CA MET A 118 2.19 -13.51 9.57
C MET A 118 1.67 -14.95 9.49
N ARG A 119 2.16 -15.68 8.48
CA ARG A 119 1.88 -17.10 8.33
C ARG A 119 3.00 -17.92 8.96
N LEU A 120 2.65 -18.81 9.88
CA LEU A 120 3.58 -19.75 10.52
C LEU A 120 3.91 -20.93 9.60
N PRO A 121 4.98 -21.69 9.88
CA PRO A 121 5.34 -22.89 9.10
C PRO A 121 4.24 -23.95 9.04
N ASP A 122 3.40 -24.04 10.07
CA ASP A 122 2.24 -24.93 10.12
C ASP A 122 1.01 -24.40 9.34
N GLY A 123 1.17 -23.28 8.65
CA GLY A 123 0.16 -22.65 7.82
C GLY A 123 -0.81 -21.73 8.56
N LYS A 124 -0.76 -21.65 9.91
CA LYS A 124 -1.64 -20.77 10.68
C LYS A 124 -1.29 -19.31 10.45
N ILE A 125 -2.33 -18.46 10.41
CA ILE A 125 -2.18 -17.01 10.35
C ILE A 125 -2.33 -16.48 11.78
N VAL A 126 -1.31 -15.75 12.25
CA VAL A 126 -1.30 -15.12 13.57
C VAL A 126 -1.00 -13.63 13.43
N VAL A 127 -1.46 -12.83 14.39
CA VAL A 127 -1.06 -11.41 14.47
C VAL A 127 0.45 -11.33 14.64
N ALA A 128 1.13 -10.53 13.82
CA ALA A 128 2.58 -10.36 13.93
C ALA A 128 2.96 -9.68 15.27
N PRO A 129 4.21 -9.80 15.75
CA PRO A 129 4.58 -9.32 17.08
C PRO A 129 4.20 -7.85 17.34
N VAL A 130 3.41 -7.61 18.39
CA VAL A 130 2.98 -6.27 18.82
C VAL A 130 3.89 -5.73 19.91
N LYS A 131 4.26 -4.46 19.83
CA LYS A 131 4.99 -3.77 20.90
C LYS A 131 4.11 -3.75 22.15
N LYS A 132 4.54 -4.45 23.21
CA LYS A 132 3.85 -4.41 24.51
C LYS A 132 3.81 -2.96 24.99
N ARG A 133 2.61 -2.44 25.28
CA ARG A 133 2.48 -1.17 25.99
C ARG A 133 3.07 -1.37 27.39
N LYS A 134 4.00 -0.48 27.78
CA LYS A 134 4.51 -0.41 29.15
C LYS A 134 3.43 0.13 30.07
#